data_AF-A0A3D3E5W5-F1
#
_entry.id   AF-A0A3D3E5W5-F1
#
_cell.length_a   1.000
_cell.length_b   1.000
_cell.length_c   1.000
_cell.angle_alpha   90.00
_cell.angle_beta   90.00
_cell.angle_gamma   90.00
#
_symmetry.space_group_name_H-M   'P 1'
#
loop_
_entity.id
_entity.type
_entity.pdbx_description
1 polymer ?
#
loop_
_entity_poly.entity_id
_entity_poly.type
_entity_poly.pdbx_seq_one_letter_code
_entity_poly.pdbx_strand_id
1 'polypeptide(L)'
;LADKGGLVALRQAGKRRIERADFITRIAPMLGLMGTLIPLGPGLAALGEGELSILTTAMTVAFDTTVIGLLAGIIGFVLGRMRRRWYDAAMEAYEMQKAETHG
;
A
#
# COMPACT_ATOMS: atom_id res chain seq x y z
N LEU A 1 6.62 0.40 -38.99
CA LEU A 1 5.76 1.32 -38.22
C LEU A 1 5.30 0.56 -36.97
N ALA A 2 6.18 0.51 -35.96
CA ALA A 2 5.94 -0.21 -34.72
C ALA A 2 4.73 0.40 -34.01
N ASP A 3 3.82 -0.47 -33.57
CA ASP A 3 2.56 -0.14 -32.90
C ASP A 3 2.80 0.73 -31.64
N LYS A 4 2.83 2.05 -31.84
CA LYS A 4 2.89 3.04 -30.77
C LYS A 4 1.65 2.95 -29.88
N GLY A 5 0.52 2.43 -30.37
CA GLY A 5 -0.73 2.27 -29.63
C GLY A 5 -0.62 1.23 -28.52
N GLY A 6 -0.09 0.04 -28.82
CA GLY A 6 0.13 -1.02 -27.84
C GLY A 6 1.11 -0.64 -26.73
N LEU A 7 2.19 0.06 -27.07
CA LEU A 7 3.16 0.59 -26.10
C LEU A 7 2.57 1.63 -25.15
N VAL A 8 1.67 2.50 -25.66
CA VAL A 8 0.98 3.50 -24.82
C VAL A 8 -0.02 2.84 -23.88
N ALA A 9 -0.78 1.84 -24.35
CA ALA A 9 -1.71 1.09 -23.53
C ALA A 9 -1.01 0.28 -22.41
N LEU A 10 0.12 -0.36 -22.72
CA LEU A 10 0.95 -1.06 -21.73
C LEU A 10 1.56 -0.10 -20.70
N ARG A 11 2.02 1.10 -21.13
CA ARG A 11 2.48 2.16 -20.21
C ARG A 11 1.36 2.67 -19.30
N GLN A 12 0.13 2.83 -19.80
CA GLN A 12 -1.03 3.26 -18.99
C GLN A 12 -1.47 2.19 -17.99
N ALA A 13 -1.54 0.92 -18.40
CA ALA A 13 -1.82 -0.19 -17.51
C ALA A 13 -0.74 -0.33 -16.42
N GLY A 14 0.52 -0.05 -16.78
CA GLY A 14 1.64 0.13 -15.87
C GLY A 14 1.36 1.20 -14.82
N LYS A 15 1.11 2.44 -15.23
CA LYS A 15 0.83 3.57 -14.31
C LYS A 15 -0.33 3.33 -13.35
N ARG A 16 -1.47 2.84 -13.84
CA ARG A 16 -2.66 2.58 -13.01
C ARG A 16 -2.40 1.57 -11.88
N ARG A 17 -1.54 0.57 -12.11
CA ARG A 17 -1.15 -0.39 -11.06
C ARG A 17 -0.26 0.25 -9.98
N ILE A 18 0.56 1.24 -10.34
CA ILE A 18 1.39 1.99 -9.37
C ILE A 18 0.50 2.86 -8.49
N GLU A 19 -0.44 3.59 -9.10
CA GLU A 19 -1.40 4.43 -8.38
C GLU A 19 -2.22 3.63 -7.36
N ARG A 20 -2.63 2.41 -7.71
CA ARG A 20 -3.32 1.49 -6.78
C ARG A 20 -2.43 1.08 -5.61
N ALA A 21 -1.15 0.75 -5.85
CA ALA A 21 -0.22 0.38 -4.78
C ALA A 21 0.03 1.56 -3.82
N ASP A 22 0.15 2.77 -4.34
CA ASP A 22 0.35 3.99 -3.56
C ASP A 22 -0.90 4.32 -2.71
N PHE A 23 -2.09 4.09 -3.27
CA PHE A 23 -3.36 4.22 -2.55
C PHE A 23 -3.48 3.20 -1.40
N ILE A 24 -3.16 1.93 -1.66
CA ILE A 24 -3.14 0.86 -0.64
C ILE A 24 -2.17 1.22 0.48
N THR A 25 -0.99 1.73 0.14
CA THR A 25 0.04 2.15 1.12
C THR A 25 -0.49 3.12 2.16
N ARG A 26 -1.33 4.07 1.74
CA ARG A 26 -1.89 5.10 2.62
C ARG A 26 -3.08 4.60 3.42
N ILE A 27 -3.96 3.82 2.79
CA ILE A 27 -5.24 3.43 3.40
C ILE A 27 -5.11 2.20 4.29
N ALA A 28 -4.22 1.27 4.00
CA ALA A 28 -4.05 0.07 4.82
C ALA A 28 -3.70 0.38 6.29
N PRO A 29 -2.78 1.31 6.61
CA PRO A 29 -2.53 1.72 7.99
C PRO A 29 -3.76 2.36 8.67
N MET A 30 -4.51 3.20 7.94
CA MET A 30 -5.71 3.85 8.47
C MET A 30 -6.81 2.81 8.79
N LEU A 31 -6.98 1.81 7.93
CA LEU A 31 -7.91 0.70 8.19
C LEU A 31 -7.46 -0.16 9.38
N GLY A 32 -6.17 -0.43 9.53
CA GLY A 32 -5.63 -1.12 10.71
C GLY A 32 -5.91 -0.36 12.00
N LEU A 33 -5.76 0.97 11.98
CA LEU A 33 -6.11 1.84 13.10
C LEU A 33 -7.61 1.73 13.45
N MET A 34 -8.50 1.76 12.45
CA MET A 34 -9.94 1.55 12.68
C MET A 34 -10.24 0.15 13.23
N GLY A 35 -9.47 -0.85 12.82
CA GLY A 35 -9.55 -2.23 13.31
C GLY A 35 -9.31 -2.36 14.82
N THR A 36 -8.59 -1.42 15.44
CA THR A 36 -8.44 -1.37 16.90
C THR A 36 -9.66 -0.83 17.62
N LEU A 37 -10.39 0.09 17.00
CA LEU A 37 -11.51 0.80 17.62
C LEU A 37 -12.78 -0.06 17.70
N ILE A 38 -12.95 -1.01 16.78
CA ILE A 38 -14.12 -1.92 16.73
C ILE A 38 -14.18 -2.87 17.95
N PRO A 39 -13.11 -3.65 18.26
CA PRO A 39 -13.12 -4.57 19.40
C PRO A 39 -13.01 -3.86 20.77
N LEU A 40 -12.56 -2.61 20.81
CA LEU A 40 -12.45 -1.87 22.08
C LEU A 40 -13.79 -1.62 22.76
N GLY A 41 -14.89 -1.47 22.01
CA GLY A 41 -16.23 -1.33 22.60
C GLY A 41 -16.60 -2.54 23.48
N PRO A 42 -16.64 -3.75 22.91
CA PRO A 42 -16.86 -4.99 23.67
C PRO A 42 -15.81 -5.22 24.77
N GLY A 43 -14.53 -4.94 24.50
CA GLY A 43 -13.46 -5.14 25.48
C GLY A 43 -13.60 -4.24 26.72
N LEU A 44 -13.96 -2.97 26.53
CA LEU A 44 -14.19 -2.02 27.62
C LEU A 44 -15.46 -2.35 28.41
N ALA A 45 -16.52 -2.83 27.74
CA ALA A 45 -17.72 -3.32 28.42
C ALA A 45 -17.40 -4.54 29.31
N ALA A 46 -16.65 -5.51 28.77
CA ALA A 46 -16.24 -6.70 29.51
C ALA A 46 -15.35 -6.38 30.73
N LEU A 47 -14.52 -5.33 30.65
CA LEU A 47 -13.75 -4.86 31.79
C LEU A 47 -14.66 -4.39 32.95
N GLY A 48 -15.77 -3.72 32.63
CA GLY A 48 -16.75 -3.29 33.64
C GLY A 48 -17.43 -4.45 34.37
N GLU A 49 -17.53 -5.60 33.71
CA GLU A 49 -18.12 -6.83 34.25
C GLU A 49 -17.09 -7.77 34.90
N GLY A 50 -15.79 -7.44 34.81
CA GLY A 50 -14.69 -8.26 35.34
C GLY A 50 -14.30 -9.45 34.44
N GLU A 51 -14.81 -9.51 33.21
CA GLU A 51 -14.55 -10.59 32.26
C GLU A 51 -13.23 -10.39 31.49
N LEU A 52 -12.12 -10.66 32.16
CA LEU A 52 -10.78 -10.46 31.60
C LEU A 52 -10.50 -11.30 30.34
N SER A 53 -11.13 -12.47 30.19
CA SER A 53 -10.97 -13.32 28.99
C SER A 53 -11.42 -12.61 27.71
N ILE A 54 -12.60 -11.97 27.75
CA ILE A 54 -13.15 -11.23 26.60
C ILE A 54 -12.30 -9.99 26.32
N LEU A 55 -11.91 -9.25 27.37
CA LEU A 55 -11.01 -8.11 27.24
C LEU A 55 -9.70 -8.49 26.53
N THR A 56 -9.06 -9.58 26.96
CA THR A 56 -7.77 -10.03 26.40
C THR A 56 -7.93 -10.44 24.94
N THR A 57 -9.04 -11.11 24.61
CA THR A 57 -9.37 -11.48 23.22
C THR A 57 -9.58 -10.25 22.35
N ALA A 58 -10.37 -9.28 22.82
CA ALA A 58 -10.62 -8.03 22.13
C ALA A 58 -9.33 -7.24 21.88
N MET A 59 -8.44 -7.17 22.87
CA MET A 59 -7.12 -6.53 22.74
C MET A 59 -6.24 -7.23 21.72
N THR A 60 -6.19 -8.57 21.73
CA THR A 60 -5.38 -9.35 20.79
C THR A 60 -5.84 -9.09 19.35
N VAL A 61 -7.15 -9.16 19.11
CA VAL A 61 -7.74 -8.84 17.80
C VAL A 61 -7.42 -7.39 17.39
N ALA A 62 -7.49 -6.43 18.33
CA ALA A 62 -7.13 -5.04 18.05
C ALA A 62 -5.67 -4.92 17.57
N PHE A 63 -4.72 -5.52 18.28
CA PHE A 63 -3.31 -5.48 17.89
C PHE A 63 -3.06 -6.17 16.55
N ASP A 64 -3.62 -7.35 16.34
CA ASP A 64 -3.44 -8.12 15.10
C ASP A 64 -3.90 -7.32 13.88
N THR A 65 -5.04 -6.63 13.97
CA THR A 65 -5.56 -5.81 12.86
C THR A 65 -4.63 -4.64 12.51
N THR A 66 -3.97 -4.04 13.50
CA THR A 66 -2.96 -3.00 13.26
C THR A 66 -1.73 -3.57 12.58
N VAL A 67 -1.25 -4.73 13.06
CA VAL A 67 -0.10 -5.41 12.45
C VAL A 67 -0.38 -5.71 10.98
N ILE A 68 -1.56 -6.25 10.67
CA ILE A 68 -1.99 -6.53 9.29
C ILE A 68 -2.09 -5.25 8.46
N GLY A 69 -2.69 -4.18 8.98
CA GLY A 69 -2.83 -2.90 8.28
C GLY A 69 -1.49 -2.24 7.97
N LEU A 70 -0.56 -2.24 8.92
CA LEU A 70 0.80 -1.74 8.73
C LEU A 70 1.59 -2.61 7.75
N LEU A 71 1.50 -3.94 7.86
CA LEU A 71 2.17 -4.87 6.96
C LEU A 71 1.71 -4.67 5.51
N ALA A 72 0.39 -4.56 5.28
CA ALA A 72 -0.16 -4.28 3.97
C ALA A 72 0.29 -2.90 3.45
N GLY A 73 0.37 -1.89 4.31
CA GLY A 73 0.92 -0.57 3.98
C GLY A 73 2.38 -0.63 3.55
N ILE A 74 3.23 -1.35 4.29
CA ILE A 74 4.65 -1.55 3.98
C ILE A 74 4.82 -2.28 2.64
N ILE A 75 4.06 -3.34 2.40
CA ILE A 75 4.11 -4.08 1.13
C ILE A 75 3.72 -3.15 -0.03
N GLY A 76 2.64 -2.37 0.12
CA GLY A 76 2.25 -1.36 -0.86
C GLY A 76 3.38 -0.36 -1.14
N PHE A 77 4.02 0.13 -0.08
CA PHE A 77 5.10 1.12 -0.17
C PHE A 77 6.31 0.57 -0.92
N VAL A 78 6.75 -0.64 -0.57
CA VAL A 78 7.91 -1.30 -1.19
C VAL A 78 7.64 -1.54 -2.67
N LEU A 79 6.45 -2.04 -3.02
CA LEU A 79 6.04 -2.26 -4.41
C LEU A 79 5.98 -0.94 -5.20
N GLY A 80 5.37 0.10 -4.63
CA GLY A 80 5.29 1.43 -5.25
C GLY A 80 6.68 2.04 -5.46
N ARG A 81 7.55 1.98 -4.44
CA ARG A 81 8.91 2.52 -4.48
C ARG A 81 9.79 1.81 -5.50
N MET A 82 9.77 0.48 -5.52
CA MET A 82 10.56 -0.28 -6.50
C MET A 82 10.12 0.10 -7.91
N ARG A 83 8.81 0.18 -8.16
CA ARG A 83 8.27 0.49 -9.49
C ARG A 83 8.55 1.93 -9.94
N ARG A 84 8.59 2.89 -9.00
CA ARG A 84 9.05 4.26 -9.28
C ARG A 84 10.51 4.28 -9.73
N ARG A 85 11.41 3.58 -9.03
CA ARG A 85 12.83 3.46 -9.41
C ARG A 85 13.03 2.93 -10.83
N TRP A 86 12.28 1.90 -11.23
CA TRP A 86 12.34 1.39 -12.61
C TRP A 86 11.87 2.42 -13.64
N TYR A 87 10.85 3.23 -13.30
CA TYR A 87 10.35 4.29 -14.18
C TYR A 87 11.35 5.44 -14.34
N ASP A 88 11.98 5.86 -13.24
CA ASP A 88 12.97 6.93 -13.24
C ASP A 88 14.21 6.50 -14.06
N ALA A 89 14.74 5.30 -13.80
CA ALA A 89 15.87 4.74 -14.55
C ALA A 89 15.57 4.59 -16.05
N ALA A 90 14.34 4.18 -16.40
CA ALA A 90 13.93 4.10 -17.80
C ALA A 90 13.89 5.48 -18.47
N MET A 91 13.36 6.51 -17.79
CA MET A 91 13.33 7.87 -18.30
C MET A 91 14.74 8.44 -18.52
N GLU A 92 15.64 8.25 -17.55
CA GLU A 92 17.04 8.67 -17.63
C GLU A 92 17.74 8.08 -18.87
N ALA A 93 17.55 6.78 -19.11
CA ALA A 93 18.10 6.10 -20.29
C ALA A 93 17.56 6.66 -21.62
N TYR A 94 16.26 7.01 -21.68
CA TYR A 94 15.66 7.65 -22.86
C TYR A 94 16.22 9.06 -23.10
N GLU A 95 16.49 9.83 -22.05
CA GLU A 95 17.05 11.18 -22.16
C GLU A 95 18.50 11.15 -22.68
N MET A 96 19.32 10.21 -22.19
CA MET A 96 20.70 10.01 -22.69
C MET A 96 20.71 9.64 -24.18
N GLN A 97 19.86 8.70 -24.61
CA GLN A 97 19.78 8.29 -26.01
C GLN A 97 19.30 9.42 -26.93
N LYS A 98 18.39 10.27 -26.45
CA LYS A 98 17.93 11.44 -27.20
C LYS A 98 19.03 12.50 -27.34
N ALA A 99 19.87 12.68 -26.32
CA ALA A 99 21.01 13.60 -26.37
C ALA A 99 22.07 13.15 -27.40
N GLU A 100 22.33 11.84 -27.52
CA GLU A 100 23.25 11.29 -28.52
C GLU A 100 22.69 11.31 -29.96
N THR A 101 21.37 11.27 -30.13
CA THR A 101 20.74 11.24 -31.47
C THR A 101 20.55 12.65 -32.05
N HIS A 102 20.71 13.71 -31.27
CA HIS A 102 20.48 15.11 -31.70
C HIS A 102 21.70 16.03 -31.50
N GLY A 103 22.85 15.47 -31.15
CA GLY A 103 24.17 16.11 -31.28
C GLY A 103 24.88 15.61 -32.53
#